data_AF-A0A958QVZ5-F1
#
_entry.id   AF-A0A958QVZ5-F1
#
_cell.length_a   1.000
_cell.length_b   1.000
_cell.length_c   1.000
_cell.angle_alpha   90.00
_cell.angle_beta   90.00
_cell.angle_gamma   90.00
#
_symmetry.space_group_name_H-M   'P 1'
#
loop_
_entity.id
_entity.type
_entity.pdbx_description
1 polymer ?
#
loop_
_entity_poly.entity_id
_entity_poly.type
_entity_poly.pdbx_seq_one_letter_code
_entity_poly.pdbx_strand_id
1 'polypeptide(L)' 'AEESIVGAGALVTEGKTFPARSLIIGSPAKAVRTLTEEEIRGLQQSAASYVKIGQQFLRNGF' A
#
# COMPACT_ATOMS: atom_id res chain seq x y z
N ALA A 1 -2.39 10.40 -3.38
CA ALA A 1 -2.27 9.61 -2.15
C ALA A 1 -0.87 9.00 -2.10
N GLU A 2 0.15 9.81 -1.79
CA GLU A 2 1.51 9.32 -1.57
C GLU A 2 1.57 8.55 -0.23
N GLU A 3 2.35 7.47 -0.16
CA GLU A 3 2.54 6.64 1.06
C GLU A 3 1.22 6.23 1.75
N SER A 4 0.18 5.85 1.00
CA SER A 4 -1.12 5.46 1.58
C SER A 4 -1.36 3.95 1.52
N ILE A 5 -2.12 3.42 2.48
CA ILE A 5 -2.50 2.00 2.54
C ILE A 5 -3.97 1.87 2.17
N VAL A 6 -4.25 1.11 1.11
CA VAL A 6 -5.60 0.64 0.79
C VAL A 6 -5.78 -0.74 1.40
N GLY A 7 -6.70 -0.85 2.37
CA GLY A 7 -6.96 -2.12 3.04
C GLY A 7 -7.61 -3.14 2.12
N ALA A 8 -7.37 -4.42 2.42
CA ALA A 8 -8.00 -5.52 1.70
C ALA A 8 -9.54 -5.40 1.74
N GLY A 9 -10.19 -5.61 0.60
CA GLY A 9 -11.64 -5.47 0.45
C GLY A 9 -12.16 -4.03 0.37
N ALA A 10 -11.29 -3.02 0.29
CA ALA A 10 -11.74 -1.65 0.07
C ALA A 10 -12.21 -1.43 -1.38
N LEU A 11 -13.33 -0.71 -1.55
CA LEU A 11 -13.85 -0.29 -2.85
C LEU A 11 -13.65 1.23 -3.03
N VAL A 12 -12.62 1.59 -3.79
CA VAL A 12 -12.39 2.99 -4.19
C VAL A 12 -13.25 3.29 -5.43
N THR A 13 -14.21 4.19 -5.27
CA THR A 13 -15.10 4.61 -6.37
C THR A 13 -14.36 5.50 -7.36
N GLU A 14 -14.85 5.55 -8.60
CA GLU A 14 -14.32 6.41 -9.65
C GLU A 14 -14.24 7.89 -9.21
N GLY A 15 -13.18 8.59 -9.64
CA GLY A 15 -12.95 10.01 -9.33
C GLY A 15 -12.55 10.30 -7.88
N LYS A 16 -12.46 9.28 -7.00
CA LYS A 16 -12.17 9.50 -5.58
C LYS A 16 -10.69 9.69 -5.31
N THR A 17 -10.36 10.76 -4.61
CA THR A 17 -9.00 11.08 -4.15
C THR A 17 -8.93 11.10 -2.63
N PHE A 18 -7.77 10.69 -2.09
CA PHE A 18 -7.49 10.69 -0.66
C PHE A 18 -6.20 11.45 -0.36
N PRO A 19 -6.09 12.05 0.84
CA PRO A 19 -4.85 12.67 1.31
C PRO A 19 -3.68 11.68 1.33
N ALA A 20 -2.45 12.19 1.26
CA ALA A 20 -1.26 11.37 1.48
C ALA A 20 -1.27 10.74 2.89
N ARG A 21 -0.53 9.65 3.06
CA ARG A 21 -0.38 8.93 4.33
C ARG A 21 -1.72 8.54 4.95
N SER A 22 -2.70 8.14 4.14
CA SER A 22 -4.01 7.71 4.63
C SER A 22 -4.11 6.19 4.78
N LEU A 23 -4.75 5.72 5.85
CA LEU A 23 -5.33 4.38 5.89
C LEU A 23 -6.74 4.44 5.27
N ILE A 24 -6.94 3.75 4.16
CA ILE A 24 -8.15 3.78 3.34
C ILE A 24 -8.81 2.40 3.40
N ILE A 25 -10.03 2.31 3.95
CA ILE A 25 -10.74 1.03 4.13
C ILE A 25 -12.24 1.13 3.82
N GLY A 26 -12.87 -0.03 3.59
CA GLY A 26 -14.32 -0.18 3.47
C GLY A 26 -14.87 -0.11 2.03
N SER A 27 -16.16 -0.38 1.89
CA SER A 27 -16.89 -0.32 0.62
C SER A 27 -18.22 0.42 0.83
N PRO A 28 -18.35 1.69 0.40
CA PRO A 28 -17.36 2.51 -0.30
C PRO A 28 -16.22 2.98 0.63
N ALA A 29 -15.01 3.08 0.08
CA ALA A 29 -13.81 3.36 0.85
C ALA A 29 -13.78 4.77 1.47
N LYS A 30 -13.23 4.86 2.68
CA LYS A 30 -13.01 6.11 3.44
C LYS A 30 -11.59 6.15 4.00
N ALA A 31 -11.00 7.34 4.08
CA ALA A 31 -9.78 7.56 4.86
C ALA A 31 -10.18 7.62 6.34
N VAL A 32 -9.69 6.69 7.15
CA VAL A 32 -10.09 6.55 8.56
C VAL A 32 -9.11 7.16 9.54
N ARG A 33 -7.83 7.29 9.16
CA ARG A 33 -6.78 7.99 9.91
C ARG A 33 -5.53 8.19 9.05
N THR A 34 -4.60 9.00 9.55
CA THR A 34 -3.23 9.05 9.05
C THR A 34 -2.45 7.79 9.44
N LEU A 35 -1.53 7.37 8.58
CA LEU A 35 -0.58 6.29 8.87
C LEU A 35 0.40 6.71 9.95
N THR A 36 0.82 5.72 10.72
CA THR A 36 1.94 5.85 11.65
C THR A 36 3.26 5.76 10.88
N GLU A 37 4.33 6.28 11.48
CA GLU A 37 5.68 6.17 10.92
C GLU A 37 6.14 4.71 10.74
N GLU A 38 5.69 3.80 11.61
CA GLU A 38 5.96 2.37 11.50
C GLU A 38 5.32 1.78 10.24
N GLU A 39 4.06 2.12 9.96
CA GLU A 39 3.35 1.69 8.76
C GLU A 39 3.99 2.23 7.48
N ILE A 40 4.45 3.49 7.51
CA ILE A 40 5.17 4.11 6.38
C ILE A 40 6.50 3.38 6.12
N ARG A 41 7.28 3.09 7.18
CA ARG A 41 8.50 2.27 7.05
C ARG A 41 8.19 0.87 6.51
N GLY A 42 7.10 0.27 6.97
CA GLY A 42 6.64 -1.04 6.50
C GLY A 42 6.37 -1.07 4.99
N LEU A 43 5.80 0.01 4.41
CA LEU A 43 5.61 0.13 2.97
C LEU A 43 6.94 0.05 2.19
N GLN A 44 7.94 0.81 2.65
CA GLN A 44 9.26 0.85 2.01
C GLN A 44 9.97 -0.51 2.11
N GLN A 45 9.90 -1.16 3.29
CA GLN A 45 10.48 -2.49 3.52
C GLN A 45 9.79 -3.57 2.68
N SER A 46 8.46 -3.51 2.58
CA SER A 46 7.67 -4.42 1.75
C SER A 46 8.08 -4.30 0.27
N ALA A 47 8.14 -3.07 -0.26
CA ALA A 47 8.58 -2.82 -1.62
C ALA A 47 9.99 -3.36 -1.89
N ALA A 48 10.95 -3.07 -1.00
CA ALA A 48 12.32 -3.57 -1.11
C ALA A 48 12.38 -5.12 -1.07
N SER A 49 11.55 -5.74 -0.25
CA SER A 49 11.45 -7.20 -0.15
C SER A 49 10.95 -7.82 -1.45
N TYR A 50 9.90 -7.25 -2.06
CA TYR A 50 9.39 -7.73 -3.35
C TYR A 50 10.41 -7.58 -4.48
N VAL A 51 11.18 -6.49 -4.52
CA VAL A 51 12.28 -6.33 -5.48
C VAL A 51 13.31 -7.44 -5.31
N LYS A 52 13.75 -7.71 -4.08
CA LYS A 52 14.72 -8.78 -3.78
C LYS A 52 14.19 -10.16 -4.20
N ILE A 53 12.93 -10.45 -3.87
CA ILE A 53 12.26 -11.70 -4.24
C ILE A 53 12.22 -11.82 -5.77
N GLY A 54 11.76 -10.79 -6.48
CA GLY A 54 11.71 -10.78 -7.95
C GLY A 54 13.07 -11.06 -8.59
N GLN A 55 14.15 -10.43 -8.09
CA GLN A 55 15.50 -10.72 -8.55
C GLN A 55 15.93 -12.17 -8.26
N GLN A 56 15.54 -12.74 -7.12
CA GLN A 56 15.81 -14.14 -6.80
C GLN A 56 15.06 -15.09 -7.74
N PHE A 57 13.79 -14.79 -8.05
CA PHE A 57 13.01 -15.55 -9.03
C PHE A 57 13.69 -15.56 -10.41
N LEU A 58 14.13 -14.40 -10.89
CA LEU A 58 14.85 -14.29 -12.18
C LEU A 58 16.19 -15.05 -12.18
N ARG A 59 16.93 -15.05 -11.07
CA ARG A 59 18.19 -15.79 -10.95
C ARG A 59 17.98 -17.31 -10.89
N ASN A 60 16.88 -17.75 -10.31
CA ASN A 60 16.62 -19.17 -10.05
C ASN A 60 15.95 -19.90 -11.22
N GLY A 61 15.67 -19.21 -12.33
CA GLY A 61 15.23 -19.83 -13.59
C GLY A 61 13.82 -20.40 -13.56
N PHE A 62 12.86 -19.66 -12.98
CA PHE A 62 11.45 -19.82 -13.35
C PHE A 62 11.20 -19.26 -14.75
#